data_AF-A0A1V5BBJ5-F1
#
_entry.id   AF-A0A1V5BBJ5-F1
#
_cell.length_a   1.000
_cell.length_b   1.000
_cell.length_c   1.000
_cell.angle_alpha   90.00
_cell.angle_beta   90.00
_cell.angle_gamma   90.00
#
_symmetry.space_group_name_H-M   'P 1'
#
loop_
_entity.id
_entity.type
_entity.pdbx_description
1 polymer ?
#
loop_
_entity_poly.entity_id
_entity_poly.type
_entity_poly.pdbx_seq_one_letter_code
_entity_poly.pdbx_strand_id
1 'polypeptide(L)'
;MAVMEDRGTSVLAKLKNKAKGSGKPLQVHMQLFCQEEFLRRLSMSEYADNLILKGGLFIYTLTNFESRATVDIDFLLRQLPGTVEEIESIIQTILAVDTGNDFITFEAKGFAPIALERKYKGVEFQIIGHIKNTRTPFNVDIGIGDVIVPKAEKRTIPVQLDGFECPLVSTYSLESTIAEKFDAMLQRLELNSRMKDFYDIYFLAHMFDFDGRKLQEAIFETLQNRGTAYNRDSLKAVIALVDDSDMQTRWRQAIRRMQLPGLVFTEVMSTLQAFLAPVFDAVVNEKELLKAWSAENQMWLGY
;
A
#
# COMPACT_ATOMS: atom_id res chain seq x y z
N MET A 1 40.91 -23.37 2.79
CA MET A 1 39.73 -22.75 3.43
C MET A 1 39.18 -21.74 2.45
N ALA A 2 38.04 -22.02 1.83
CA ALA A 2 37.34 -21.00 1.05
C ALA A 2 36.96 -19.87 2.01
N VAL A 3 37.36 -18.63 1.70
CA VAL A 3 36.85 -17.46 2.40
C VAL A 3 35.33 -17.51 2.20
N MET A 4 34.58 -17.83 3.25
CA MET A 4 33.13 -17.70 3.24
C MET A 4 32.85 -16.25 2.87
N GLU A 5 32.33 -16.03 1.67
CA GLU A 5 32.04 -14.68 1.20
C GLU A 5 31.08 -14.06 2.20
N ASP A 6 31.48 -12.92 2.75
CA ASP A 6 30.71 -12.21 3.75
C ASP A 6 29.30 -11.90 3.20
N ARG A 7 28.28 -12.61 3.72
CA ARG A 7 26.92 -12.64 3.15
C ARG A 7 26.33 -11.24 3.01
N GLY A 8 26.58 -10.35 3.98
CA GLY A 8 26.18 -8.95 3.90
C GLY A 8 26.83 -8.19 2.74
N THR A 9 28.14 -8.39 2.50
CA THR A 9 28.85 -7.81 1.35
C THR A 9 28.30 -8.35 0.03
N SER A 10 28.05 -9.66 -0.05
CA SER A 10 27.45 -10.29 -1.24
C SER A 10 26.06 -9.73 -1.56
N VAL A 11 25.20 -9.56 -0.55
CA VAL A 11 23.87 -8.94 -0.71
C VAL A 11 23.97 -7.51 -1.20
N LEU A 12 24.81 -6.67 -0.58
CA LEU A 12 25.00 -5.28 -1.01
C LEU A 12 25.50 -5.18 -2.47
N ALA A 13 26.41 -6.07 -2.88
CA ALA A 13 26.89 -6.14 -4.26
C ALA A 13 25.76 -6.54 -5.24
N LYS A 14 24.93 -7.52 -4.89
CA LYS A 14 23.78 -7.95 -5.70
C LYS A 14 22.75 -6.82 -5.86
N LEU A 15 22.40 -6.12 -4.78
CA LEU A 15 21.49 -4.96 -4.84
C LEU A 15 22.05 -3.83 -5.71
N LYS A 16 23.37 -3.57 -5.62
CA LYS A 16 24.05 -2.59 -6.49
C LYS A 16 23.98 -2.97 -7.97
N ASN A 17 24.13 -4.25 -8.30
CA ASN A 17 23.99 -4.73 -9.67
C ASN A 17 22.54 -4.63 -10.17
N LYS A 18 21.56 -4.96 -9.32
CA LYS A 18 20.13 -4.83 -9.65
C LYS A 18 19.74 -3.37 -9.93
N ALA A 19 20.24 -2.43 -9.12
CA ALA A 19 20.01 -0.99 -9.31
C ALA A 19 20.52 -0.47 -10.66
N LYS A 20 21.67 -0.98 -11.14
CA LYS A 20 22.20 -0.62 -12.47
C LYS A 20 21.31 -1.11 -13.61
N GLY A 21 20.66 -2.26 -13.45
CA GLY A 21 19.79 -2.86 -14.47
C GLY A 21 18.35 -2.33 -14.48
N SER A 22 17.84 -1.86 -13.34
CA SER A 22 16.44 -1.45 -13.17
C SER A 22 16.18 0.04 -13.45
N GLY A 23 17.23 0.88 -13.48
CA GLY A 23 17.10 2.34 -13.51
C GLY A 23 16.61 2.97 -12.19
N LYS A 24 16.28 2.17 -11.17
CA LYS A 24 15.85 2.64 -9.84
C LYS A 24 17.09 2.89 -8.96
N PRO A 25 17.09 3.93 -8.10
CA PRO A 25 18.20 4.21 -7.19
C PRO A 25 18.51 3.01 -6.28
N LEU A 26 19.79 2.78 -5.97
CA LEU A 26 20.24 1.72 -5.05
C LEU A 26 19.50 1.77 -3.71
N GLN A 27 19.24 2.97 -3.19
CA GLN A 27 18.54 3.15 -1.92
C GLN A 27 17.14 2.51 -1.91
N VAL A 28 16.41 2.53 -3.04
CA VAL A 28 15.10 1.87 -3.15
C VAL A 28 15.26 0.36 -3.02
N HIS A 29 16.23 -0.23 -3.70
CA HIS A 29 16.53 -1.66 -3.60
C HIS A 29 16.94 -2.08 -2.17
N MET A 30 17.73 -1.25 -1.49
CA MET A 30 18.13 -1.48 -0.11
C MET A 30 16.94 -1.39 0.85
N GLN A 31 16.07 -0.38 0.70
CA GLN A 31 14.85 -0.23 1.49
C GLN A 31 13.91 -1.41 1.32
N LEU A 32 13.63 -1.79 0.08
CA LEU A 32 12.79 -2.94 -0.23
C LEU A 32 13.37 -4.24 0.35
N PHE A 33 14.70 -4.44 0.28
CA PHE A 33 15.33 -5.61 0.88
C PHE A 33 15.20 -5.64 2.41
N CYS A 34 15.35 -4.49 3.07
CA CYS A 34 15.09 -4.36 4.51
C CYS A 34 13.62 -4.61 4.86
N GLN A 35 12.68 -4.14 4.03
CA GLN A 35 11.25 -4.40 4.21
C GLN A 35 10.92 -5.89 4.02
N GLU A 36 11.52 -6.56 3.03
CA GLU A 36 11.37 -8.01 2.84
C GLU A 36 11.85 -8.80 4.06
N GLU A 37 12.97 -8.40 4.67
CA GLU A 37 13.46 -9.02 5.91
C GLU A 37 12.54 -8.74 7.09
N PHE A 38 12.04 -7.51 7.23
CA PHE A 38 11.04 -7.20 8.24
C PHE A 38 9.77 -8.05 8.06
N LEU A 39 9.29 -8.22 6.82
CA LEU A 39 8.14 -9.07 6.51
C LEU A 39 8.40 -10.57 6.76
N ARG A 40 9.64 -11.05 6.56
CA ARG A 40 10.05 -12.41 6.96
C ARG A 40 9.95 -12.60 8.47
N ARG A 41 10.51 -11.67 9.24
CA ARG A 41 10.40 -11.67 10.70
C ARG A 41 8.94 -11.63 11.17
N LEU A 42 8.13 -10.76 10.57
CA LEU A 42 6.69 -10.69 10.84
C LEU A 42 5.99 -12.03 10.56
N SER A 43 6.25 -12.63 9.39
CA SER A 43 5.61 -13.88 8.99
C SER A 43 5.93 -15.07 9.90
N MET A 44 7.07 -15.03 10.60
CA MET A 44 7.52 -16.05 11.54
C MET A 44 7.21 -15.71 13.01
N SER A 45 6.64 -14.52 13.27
CA SER A 45 6.24 -14.05 14.60
C SER A 45 4.83 -14.48 14.99
N GLU A 46 4.50 -14.37 16.27
CA GLU A 46 3.12 -14.55 16.77
C GLU A 46 2.12 -13.51 16.22
N TYR A 47 2.59 -12.39 15.64
CA TYR A 47 1.77 -11.31 15.12
C TYR A 47 1.46 -11.41 13.62
N ALA A 48 1.83 -12.52 12.98
CA ALA A 48 1.65 -12.73 11.54
C ALA A 48 0.19 -12.59 11.05
N ASP A 49 -0.78 -12.79 11.95
CA ASP A 49 -2.22 -12.64 11.68
C ASP A 49 -2.80 -11.32 12.19
N ASN A 50 -2.06 -10.57 13.02
CA ASN A 50 -2.51 -9.31 13.61
C ASN A 50 -2.15 -8.10 12.76
N LEU A 51 -0.99 -8.11 12.08
CA LEU A 51 -0.58 -7.02 11.21
C LEU A 51 -0.91 -7.34 9.75
N ILE A 52 -1.86 -6.58 9.19
CA ILE A 52 -2.32 -6.75 7.82
C ILE A 52 -1.66 -5.69 6.93
N LEU A 53 -0.79 -6.12 6.02
CA LEU A 53 -0.09 -5.25 5.09
C LEU A 53 -1.08 -4.57 4.12
N LYS A 54 -0.95 -3.25 3.99
CA LYS A 54 -1.78 -2.42 3.11
C LYS A 54 -0.95 -1.36 2.38
N GLY A 55 -1.63 -0.41 1.75
CA GLY A 55 -1.01 0.78 1.18
C GLY A 55 -0.12 0.49 -0.04
N GLY A 56 0.90 1.33 -0.22
CA GLY A 56 1.71 1.31 -1.45
C GLY A 56 2.57 0.05 -1.60
N LEU A 57 3.12 -0.47 -0.50
CA LEU A 57 4.04 -1.61 -0.57
C LEU A 57 3.28 -2.88 -0.91
N PHE A 58 2.05 -3.01 -0.41
CA PHE A 58 1.12 -4.05 -0.81
C PHE A 58 0.90 -4.04 -2.33
N ILE A 59 0.49 -2.90 -2.92
CA ILE A 59 0.25 -2.80 -4.37
C ILE A 59 1.52 -3.11 -5.17
N TYR A 60 2.66 -2.58 -4.72
CA TYR A 60 3.95 -2.76 -5.39
C TYR A 60 4.44 -4.21 -5.39
N THR A 61 4.28 -4.92 -4.27
CA THR A 61 4.65 -6.34 -4.18
C THR A 61 3.67 -7.25 -4.90
N LEU A 62 2.36 -6.97 -4.83
CA LEU A 62 1.33 -7.73 -5.52
C LEU A 62 1.50 -7.73 -7.04
N THR A 63 2.05 -6.64 -7.59
CA THR A 63 2.23 -6.42 -9.03
C THR A 63 3.66 -6.67 -9.49
N ASN A 64 4.40 -7.54 -8.80
CA ASN A 64 5.78 -7.89 -9.15
C ASN A 64 6.69 -6.66 -9.39
N PHE A 65 6.50 -5.61 -8.58
CA PHE A 65 7.27 -4.37 -8.61
C PHE A 65 7.07 -3.50 -9.86
N GLU A 66 5.95 -3.68 -10.57
CA GLU A 66 5.56 -2.90 -11.76
C GLU A 66 4.88 -1.57 -11.41
N SER A 67 4.16 -1.50 -10.30
CA SER A 67 3.54 -0.25 -9.85
C SER A 67 4.58 0.78 -9.39
N ARG A 68 4.12 1.96 -8.95
CA ARG A 68 5.02 2.98 -8.40
C ARG A 68 5.76 2.42 -7.18
N ALA A 69 7.07 2.67 -7.10
CA ALA A 69 7.82 2.35 -5.89
C ALA A 69 7.27 3.17 -4.70
N THR A 70 7.26 2.54 -3.53
CA THR A 70 7.01 3.22 -2.25
C THR A 70 8.11 2.86 -1.27
N VAL A 71 8.36 3.76 -0.33
CA VAL A 71 9.40 3.61 0.70
C VAL A 71 8.80 3.40 2.09
N ASP A 72 7.51 3.67 2.23
CA ASP A 72 6.75 3.49 3.48
C ASP A 72 6.05 2.14 3.45
N ILE A 73 5.90 1.53 4.64
CA ILE A 73 5.15 0.29 4.84
C ILE A 73 3.97 0.58 5.77
N ASP A 74 2.77 0.24 5.30
CA ASP A 74 1.52 0.52 6.01
C ASP A 74 0.90 -0.80 6.49
N PHE A 75 0.47 -0.86 7.74
CA PHE A 75 -0.30 -1.98 8.28
C PHE A 75 -1.62 -1.53 8.89
N LEU A 76 -2.57 -2.46 8.97
CA LEU A 76 -3.67 -2.42 9.92
C LEU A 76 -3.38 -3.40 11.06
N LEU A 77 -3.48 -2.94 12.30
CA LEU A 77 -3.49 -3.80 13.48
C LEU A 77 -4.90 -4.35 13.72
N ARG A 78 -5.01 -5.67 13.91
CA ARG A 78 -6.25 -6.37 14.22
C ARG A 78 -6.17 -7.14 15.54
N GLN A 79 -7.29 -7.15 16.25
CA GLN A 79 -7.54 -7.97 17.44
C GLN A 79 -6.62 -7.70 18.64
N LEU A 80 -5.78 -6.67 18.56
CA LEU A 80 -4.89 -6.24 19.64
C LEU A 80 -5.15 -4.78 19.98
N PRO A 81 -4.93 -4.40 21.25
CA PRO A 81 -4.77 -3.01 21.65
C PRO A 81 -3.67 -2.31 20.83
N GLY A 82 -3.80 -1.01 20.62
CA GLY A 82 -2.93 -0.24 19.74
C GLY A 82 -2.44 1.06 20.36
N THR A 83 -2.09 1.05 21.64
CA THR A 83 -1.31 2.15 22.23
C THR A 83 0.10 2.18 21.65
N VAL A 84 0.80 3.29 21.86
CA VAL A 84 2.19 3.47 21.42
C VAL A 84 3.09 2.41 22.04
N GLU A 85 2.92 2.16 23.34
CA GLU A 85 3.73 1.21 24.11
C GLU A 85 3.49 -0.25 23.68
N GLU A 86 2.24 -0.58 23.38
CA GLU A 86 1.85 -1.92 22.90
C GLU A 86 2.43 -2.17 21.51
N ILE A 87 2.30 -1.19 20.61
CA ILE A 87 2.87 -1.27 19.27
C ILE A 87 4.40 -1.36 19.33
N GLU A 88 5.06 -0.57 20.19
CA GLU A 88 6.50 -0.69 20.39
C GLU A 88 6.89 -2.11 20.84
N SER A 89 6.18 -2.69 21.82
CA SER A 89 6.44 -4.07 22.27
C SER A 89 6.25 -5.10 21.15
N ILE A 90 5.16 -4.99 20.37
CA ILE A 90 4.89 -5.88 19.23
C ILE A 90 6.04 -5.84 18.24
N ILE A 91 6.48 -4.63 17.89
CA ILE A 91 7.55 -4.42 16.93
C ILE A 91 8.87 -4.97 17.46
N GLN A 92 9.24 -4.73 18.73
CA GLN A 92 10.47 -5.30 19.29
C GLN A 92 10.47 -6.83 19.23
N THR A 93 9.35 -7.49 19.54
CA THR A 93 9.21 -8.95 19.41
C THR A 93 9.39 -9.41 17.97
N ILE A 94 8.79 -8.72 16.99
CA ILE A 94 8.98 -9.03 15.56
C ILE A 94 10.45 -8.88 15.18
N LEU A 95 11.11 -7.78 15.56
CA LEU A 95 12.51 -7.54 15.20
C LEU A 95 13.46 -8.56 15.84
N ALA A 96 13.09 -9.19 16.95
CA ALA A 96 13.88 -10.23 17.61
C ALA A 96 13.78 -11.62 16.95
N VAL A 97 12.86 -11.82 15.99
CA VAL A 97 12.70 -13.11 15.30
C VAL A 97 13.94 -13.45 14.47
N ASP A 98 14.49 -14.64 14.68
CA ASP A 98 15.60 -15.18 13.91
C ASP A 98 15.11 -15.81 12.60
N THR A 99 15.61 -15.29 11.49
CA THR A 99 15.33 -15.77 10.12
C THR A 99 16.52 -16.51 9.52
N GLY A 100 17.62 -16.69 10.26
CA GLY A 100 18.90 -17.19 9.74
C GLY A 100 19.65 -16.16 8.87
N ASN A 101 19.20 -14.90 8.82
CA ASN A 101 19.87 -13.79 8.15
C ASN A 101 20.61 -12.90 9.16
N ASP A 102 21.60 -13.47 9.84
CA ASP A 102 22.44 -12.83 10.85
C ASP A 102 23.20 -11.56 10.39
N PHE A 103 23.35 -11.38 9.07
CA PHE A 103 24.02 -10.23 8.46
C PHE A 103 23.17 -8.95 8.44
N ILE A 104 21.89 -9.01 8.82
CA ILE A 104 20.98 -7.87 8.91
C ILE A 104 20.35 -7.76 10.30
N THR A 105 20.43 -6.55 10.88
CA THR A 105 19.78 -6.22 12.16
C THR A 105 18.89 -4.98 12.01
N PHE A 106 17.99 -4.78 12.96
CA PHE A 106 17.09 -3.63 12.97
C PHE A 106 17.13 -2.90 14.31
N GLU A 107 16.93 -1.58 14.23
CA GLU A 107 16.53 -0.75 15.35
C GLU A 107 15.20 -0.04 14.99
N ALA A 108 14.24 0.00 15.91
CA ALA A 108 13.03 0.82 15.78
C ALA A 108 13.11 2.01 16.72
N LYS A 109 12.62 3.18 16.28
CA LYS A 109 12.64 4.40 17.08
C LYS A 109 11.53 5.38 16.68
N GLY A 110 11.25 6.32 17.57
CA GLY A 110 10.41 7.48 17.29
C GLY A 110 8.93 7.14 17.17
N PHE A 111 8.44 6.21 17.99
CA PHE A 111 7.02 5.88 18.03
C PHE A 111 6.20 7.08 18.48
N ALA A 112 5.22 7.46 17.66
CA ALA A 112 4.32 8.56 17.93
C ALA A 112 2.92 8.26 17.38
N PRO A 113 1.86 8.77 18.02
CA PRO A 113 0.53 8.71 17.42
C PRO A 113 0.52 9.42 16.06
N ILE A 114 -0.15 8.83 15.08
CA ILE A 114 -0.36 9.43 13.77
C ILE A 114 -1.12 10.74 13.94
N ALA A 115 -0.63 11.80 13.29
CA ALA A 115 -1.19 13.15 13.43
C ALA A 115 -2.70 13.18 13.19
N LEU A 116 -3.44 13.88 14.07
CA LEU A 116 -4.90 14.01 14.02
C LEU A 116 -5.42 14.49 12.66
N GLU A 117 -4.65 15.32 11.96
CA GLU A 117 -4.96 15.82 10.61
C GLU A 117 -5.06 14.71 9.55
N ARG A 118 -4.46 13.54 9.79
CA ARG A 118 -4.56 12.39 8.90
C ARG A 118 -5.89 11.64 9.03
N LYS A 119 -6.70 11.95 10.05
CA LYS A 119 -8.08 11.45 10.28
C LYS A 119 -8.24 9.93 10.47
N TYR A 120 -7.14 9.20 10.71
CA TYR A 120 -7.19 7.81 11.16
C TYR A 120 -6.32 7.64 12.42
N LYS A 121 -6.70 6.70 13.28
CA LYS A 121 -5.96 6.37 14.50
C LYS A 121 -4.83 5.39 14.16
N GLY A 122 -3.69 5.55 14.80
CA GLY A 122 -2.55 4.67 14.60
C GLY A 122 -1.27 5.21 15.21
N VAL A 123 -0.18 4.49 14.96
CA VAL A 123 1.17 4.85 15.40
C VAL A 123 2.10 4.84 14.19
N GLU A 124 2.89 5.90 14.04
CA GLU A 124 3.98 5.98 13.07
C GLU A 124 5.33 5.89 13.80
N PHE A 125 6.30 5.25 13.15
CA PHE A 125 7.66 5.10 13.66
C PHE A 125 8.63 4.80 12.52
N GLN A 126 9.92 4.76 12.82
CA GLN A 126 10.96 4.43 11.85
C GLN A 126 11.70 3.15 12.26
N ILE A 127 11.89 2.25 11.30
CA ILE A 127 12.83 1.13 11.41
C ILE A 127 14.08 1.46 10.60
N ILE A 128 15.25 1.13 11.14
CA ILE A 128 16.54 1.26 10.45
C ILE A 128 17.15 -0.14 10.33
N GLY A 129 17.27 -0.61 9.09
CA GLY A 129 18.01 -1.83 8.77
C GLY A 129 19.50 -1.56 8.68
N HIS A 130 20.29 -2.41 9.33
CA HIS A 130 21.75 -2.36 9.32
C HIS A 130 22.29 -3.57 8.56
N ILE A 131 23.03 -3.31 7.48
CA ILE A 131 23.81 -4.32 6.76
C ILE A 131 25.23 -3.79 6.67
N LYS A 132 26.15 -4.42 7.41
CA LYS A 132 27.53 -3.91 7.61
C LYS A 132 27.48 -2.47 8.14
N ASN A 133 28.17 -1.54 7.49
CA ASN A 133 28.20 -0.13 7.86
C ASN A 133 27.04 0.67 7.24
N THR A 134 26.14 0.03 6.50
CA THR A 134 25.05 0.72 5.82
C THR A 134 23.81 0.75 6.68
N ARG A 135 23.24 1.95 6.84
CA ARG A 135 21.99 2.21 7.56
C ARG A 135 20.90 2.56 6.57
N THR A 136 19.80 1.81 6.61
CA THR A 136 18.69 1.95 5.66
C THR A 136 17.40 2.20 6.42
N PRO A 137 17.00 3.48 6.61
CA PRO A 137 15.75 3.81 7.25
C PRO A 137 14.54 3.59 6.32
N PHE A 138 13.43 3.14 6.91
CA PHE A 138 12.10 3.17 6.29
C PHE A 138 11.03 3.44 7.37
N ASN A 139 9.96 4.11 6.98
CA ASN A 139 8.88 4.47 7.90
C ASN A 139 7.81 3.38 7.92
N VAL A 140 7.21 3.19 9.08
CA VAL A 140 6.13 2.24 9.30
C VAL A 140 4.95 2.99 9.91
N ASP A 141 3.78 2.85 9.29
CA ASP A 141 2.52 3.36 9.80
C ASP A 141 1.61 2.17 10.16
N ILE A 142 1.14 2.10 11.40
CA ILE A 142 0.18 1.09 11.86
C ILE A 142 -1.14 1.78 12.16
N GLY A 143 -2.12 1.62 11.26
CA GLY A 143 -3.49 2.06 11.45
C GLY A 143 -4.28 1.09 12.34
N ILE A 144 -5.34 1.58 12.99
CA ILE A 144 -6.21 0.81 13.89
C ILE A 144 -7.67 1.11 13.58
N GLY A 145 -8.50 0.06 13.57
CA GLY A 145 -9.96 0.20 13.52
C GLY A 145 -10.56 0.33 12.12
N ASP A 146 -9.79 0.07 11.06
CA ASP A 146 -10.34 -0.08 9.71
C ASP A 146 -10.99 -1.46 9.51
N VAL A 147 -11.89 -1.52 8.53
CA VAL A 147 -12.57 -2.74 8.08
C VAL A 147 -11.91 -3.30 6.82
N ILE A 148 -11.90 -4.62 6.67
CA ILE A 148 -11.43 -5.29 5.45
C ILE A 148 -12.57 -6.13 4.88
N VAL A 149 -12.91 -5.86 3.63
CA VAL A 149 -14.00 -6.48 2.89
C VAL A 149 -13.45 -6.94 1.53
N PRO A 150 -13.68 -8.20 1.12
CA PRO A 150 -14.44 -9.22 1.84
C PRO A 150 -13.70 -9.79 3.07
N LYS A 151 -12.36 -9.88 3.03
CA LYS A 151 -11.52 -10.35 4.13
C LYS A 151 -10.04 -10.08 3.85
N ALA A 152 -9.21 -10.20 4.88
CA ALA A 152 -7.75 -10.25 4.69
C ALA A 152 -7.34 -11.54 3.96
N GLU A 153 -6.29 -11.44 3.15
CA GLU A 153 -5.75 -12.55 2.37
C GLU A 153 -4.29 -12.83 2.72
N LYS A 154 -3.93 -14.11 2.86
CA LYS A 154 -2.53 -14.53 2.99
C LYS A 154 -1.90 -14.58 1.60
N ARG A 155 -0.83 -13.80 1.40
CA ARG A 155 -0.09 -13.73 0.14
C ARG A 155 1.38 -13.95 0.38
N THR A 156 1.99 -14.74 -0.52
CA THR A 156 3.44 -14.89 -0.59
C THR A 156 4.01 -13.65 -1.28
N ILE A 157 4.82 -12.88 -0.55
CA ILE A 157 5.41 -11.66 -1.06
C ILE A 157 6.68 -12.00 -1.84
N PRO A 158 6.81 -11.58 -3.11
CA PRO A 158 8.01 -11.85 -3.90
C PRO A 158 9.23 -11.12 -3.31
N VAL A 159 10.39 -11.75 -3.42
CA VAL A 159 11.68 -11.19 -2.98
C VAL A 159 12.52 -10.72 -4.16
N GLN A 160 13.37 -9.73 -3.94
CA GLN A 160 14.19 -9.18 -5.02
C GLN A 160 15.41 -10.02 -5.39
N LEU A 161 15.92 -10.82 -4.46
CA LEU A 161 17.14 -11.60 -4.63
C LEU A 161 16.84 -13.09 -4.44
N ASP A 162 17.40 -13.92 -5.31
CA ASP A 162 17.34 -15.37 -5.17
C ASP A 162 18.05 -15.84 -3.88
N GLY A 163 17.58 -16.95 -3.33
CA GLY A 163 18.13 -17.56 -2.11
C GLY A 163 17.58 -16.97 -0.81
N PHE A 164 16.48 -16.21 -0.89
CA PHE A 164 15.70 -15.76 0.26
C PHE A 164 14.30 -16.38 0.22
N GLU A 165 13.79 -16.77 1.38
CA GLU A 165 12.41 -17.26 1.49
C GLU A 165 11.42 -16.11 1.26
N CYS A 166 10.34 -16.40 0.53
CA CYS A 166 9.25 -15.44 0.33
C CYS A 166 8.34 -15.44 1.56
N PRO A 167 8.16 -14.31 2.26
CA PRO A 167 7.33 -14.29 3.46
C PRO A 167 5.84 -14.44 3.11
N LEU A 168 5.13 -15.22 3.93
CA LEU A 168 3.67 -15.36 3.85
C LEU A 168 3.00 -14.34 4.79
N VAL A 169 2.41 -13.29 4.23
CA VAL A 169 1.93 -12.13 4.98
C VAL A 169 0.42 -11.96 4.81
N SER A 170 -0.26 -11.54 5.87
CA SER A 170 -1.67 -11.12 5.77
C SER A 170 -1.75 -9.76 5.08
N THR A 171 -2.61 -9.61 4.10
CA THR A 171 -2.74 -8.41 3.27
C THR A 171 -4.19 -7.95 3.16
N TYR A 172 -4.39 -6.68 2.83
CA TYR A 172 -5.70 -6.16 2.44
C TYR A 172 -6.23 -6.88 1.20
N SER A 173 -7.55 -6.93 1.06
CA SER A 173 -8.19 -7.19 -0.23
C SER A 173 -7.93 -6.03 -1.21
N LEU A 174 -8.06 -6.31 -2.50
CA LEU A 174 -8.00 -5.25 -3.52
C LEU A 174 -9.17 -4.28 -3.34
N GLU A 175 -10.35 -4.79 -3.01
CA GLU A 175 -11.57 -4.02 -2.80
C GLU A 175 -11.42 -3.02 -1.63
N SER A 176 -10.86 -3.44 -0.49
CA SER A 176 -10.57 -2.51 0.62
C SER A 176 -9.50 -1.50 0.26
N THR A 177 -8.53 -1.86 -0.59
CA THR A 177 -7.52 -0.92 -1.06
C THR A 177 -8.15 0.17 -1.93
N ILE A 178 -9.09 -0.18 -2.81
CA ILE A 178 -9.87 0.81 -3.58
C ILE A 178 -10.74 1.65 -2.64
N ALA A 179 -11.44 1.02 -1.70
CA ALA A 179 -12.35 1.69 -0.79
C ALA A 179 -11.66 2.76 0.08
N GLU A 180 -10.51 2.44 0.69
CA GLU A 180 -9.75 3.41 1.50
C GLU A 180 -9.25 4.59 0.68
N LYS A 181 -8.86 4.36 -0.58
CA LYS A 181 -8.37 5.42 -1.48
C LYS A 181 -9.50 6.31 -1.95
N PHE A 182 -10.64 5.72 -2.28
CA PHE A 182 -11.82 6.47 -2.68
C PHE A 182 -12.37 7.30 -1.52
N ASP A 183 -12.42 6.75 -0.31
CA ASP A 183 -12.72 7.48 0.92
C ASP A 183 -11.81 8.71 1.10
N ALA A 184 -10.49 8.54 0.95
CA ALA A 184 -9.54 9.64 1.05
C ALA A 184 -9.78 10.74 -0.02
N MET A 185 -10.25 10.39 -1.21
CA MET A 185 -10.64 11.36 -2.24
C MET A 185 -11.87 12.17 -1.83
N LEU A 186 -12.91 11.49 -1.35
CA LEU A 186 -14.15 12.12 -0.90
C LEU A 186 -13.91 13.10 0.25
N GLN A 187 -13.04 12.76 1.20
CA GLN A 187 -12.76 13.60 2.36
C GLN A 187 -11.92 14.85 2.06
N ARG A 188 -11.17 14.87 0.96
CA ARG A 188 -10.12 15.88 0.72
C ARG A 188 -10.41 16.80 -0.46
N LEU A 189 -11.13 16.34 -1.48
CA LEU A 189 -11.49 17.11 -2.68
C LEU A 189 -10.32 17.98 -3.21
N GLU A 190 -10.48 19.30 -3.29
CA GLU A 190 -9.48 20.25 -3.82
C GLU A 190 -8.25 20.39 -2.91
N LEU A 191 -8.38 20.07 -1.62
CA LEU A 191 -7.27 20.01 -0.67
C LEU A 191 -6.47 18.70 -0.78
N ASN A 192 -6.83 17.82 -1.72
CA ASN A 192 -6.16 16.54 -1.87
C ASN A 192 -4.74 16.71 -2.43
N SER A 193 -3.75 16.34 -1.61
CA SER A 193 -2.34 16.23 -1.99
C SER A 193 -1.92 14.79 -2.32
N ARG A 194 -2.81 13.81 -2.08
CA ARG A 194 -2.57 12.37 -2.30
C ARG A 194 -2.82 11.98 -3.75
N MET A 195 -2.11 12.61 -4.68
CA MET A 195 -2.17 12.27 -6.13
C MET A 195 -1.92 10.77 -6.40
N LYS A 196 -1.15 10.13 -5.53
CA LYS A 196 -0.87 8.69 -5.55
C LYS A 196 -2.14 7.83 -5.48
N ASP A 197 -3.19 8.26 -4.78
CA ASP A 197 -4.43 7.49 -4.66
C ASP A 197 -5.18 7.41 -5.99
N PHE A 198 -5.16 8.48 -6.80
CA PHE A 198 -5.71 8.48 -8.16
C PHE A 198 -4.96 7.52 -9.08
N TYR A 199 -3.63 7.55 -9.02
CA TYR A 199 -2.80 6.61 -9.76
C TYR A 199 -3.07 5.16 -9.32
N ASP A 200 -3.13 4.90 -8.02
CA ASP A 200 -3.27 3.55 -7.49
C ASP A 200 -4.63 2.93 -7.89
N ILE A 201 -5.74 3.68 -7.83
CA ILE A 201 -7.05 3.19 -8.32
C ILE A 201 -7.00 2.95 -9.83
N TYR A 202 -6.46 3.89 -10.61
CA TYR A 202 -6.31 3.75 -12.06
C TYR A 202 -5.53 2.49 -12.41
N PHE A 203 -4.38 2.29 -11.77
CA PHE A 203 -3.50 1.16 -12.03
C PHE A 203 -4.17 -0.16 -11.65
N LEU A 204 -4.83 -0.24 -10.48
CA LEU A 204 -5.53 -1.45 -10.06
C LEU A 204 -6.70 -1.79 -11.01
N ALA A 205 -7.46 -0.81 -11.49
CA ALA A 205 -8.53 -1.01 -12.46
C ALA A 205 -8.00 -1.48 -13.84
N HIS A 206 -6.75 -1.19 -14.19
CA HIS A 206 -6.10 -1.69 -15.40
C HIS A 206 -5.51 -3.10 -15.25
N MET A 207 -5.22 -3.52 -14.03
CA MET A 207 -4.49 -4.76 -13.77
C MET A 207 -5.37 -5.91 -13.29
N PHE A 208 -6.52 -5.61 -12.69
CA PHE A 208 -7.33 -6.61 -12.00
C PHE A 208 -8.81 -6.47 -12.32
N ASP A 209 -9.47 -7.63 -12.44
CA ASP A 209 -10.92 -7.72 -12.47
C ASP A 209 -11.50 -7.53 -11.07
N PHE A 210 -12.72 -6.99 -10.99
CA PHE A 210 -13.41 -6.78 -9.72
C PHE A 210 -14.84 -7.30 -9.78
N ASP A 211 -15.25 -8.00 -8.73
CA ASP A 211 -16.66 -8.32 -8.48
C ASP A 211 -17.39 -7.07 -7.97
N GLY A 212 -18.46 -6.68 -8.64
CA GLY A 212 -19.20 -5.46 -8.34
C GLY A 212 -19.83 -5.47 -6.95
N ARG A 213 -20.27 -6.62 -6.44
CA ARG A 213 -20.86 -6.75 -5.11
C ARG A 213 -19.81 -6.60 -4.03
N LYS A 214 -18.66 -7.28 -4.18
CA LYS A 214 -17.57 -7.17 -3.20
C LYS A 214 -17.01 -5.75 -3.14
N LEU A 215 -16.81 -5.12 -4.29
CA LEU A 215 -16.30 -3.75 -4.34
C LEU A 215 -17.31 -2.74 -3.78
N GLN A 216 -18.59 -2.93 -4.10
CA GLN A 216 -19.68 -2.13 -3.51
C GLN A 216 -19.68 -2.23 -1.98
N GLU A 217 -19.67 -3.44 -1.44
CA GLU A 217 -19.66 -3.69 0.00
C GLU A 217 -18.42 -3.06 0.66
N ALA A 218 -17.24 -3.22 0.06
CA ALA A 218 -16.01 -2.66 0.59
C ALA A 218 -16.05 -1.13 0.66
N ILE A 219 -16.55 -0.46 -0.39
CA ILE A 219 -16.73 0.99 -0.39
C ILE A 219 -17.74 1.40 0.69
N PHE A 220 -18.91 0.76 0.73
CA PHE A 220 -19.95 1.10 1.69
C PHE A 220 -19.46 0.96 3.13
N GLU A 221 -18.93 -0.21 3.51
CA GLU A 221 -18.46 -0.49 4.86
C GLU A 221 -17.31 0.43 5.28
N THR A 222 -16.41 0.76 4.36
CA THR A 222 -15.31 1.69 4.64
C THR A 222 -15.83 3.11 4.92
N LEU A 223 -16.75 3.61 4.10
CA LEU A 223 -17.33 4.95 4.27
C LEU A 223 -18.14 5.04 5.57
N GLN A 224 -18.91 3.99 5.91
CA GLN A 224 -19.65 3.92 7.16
C GLN A 224 -18.71 3.86 8.37
N ASN A 225 -17.72 2.97 8.36
CA ASN A 225 -16.76 2.82 9.46
C ASN A 225 -15.98 4.12 9.75
N ARG A 226 -15.63 4.86 8.70
CA ARG A 226 -14.88 6.13 8.81
C ARG A 226 -15.78 7.35 9.01
N GLY A 227 -17.11 7.19 8.94
CA GLY A 227 -18.06 8.29 9.08
C GLY A 227 -17.96 9.32 7.96
N THR A 228 -17.55 8.90 6.75
CA THR A 228 -17.40 9.80 5.62
C THR A 228 -18.75 10.17 5.05
N ALA A 229 -19.10 11.45 5.11
CA ALA A 229 -20.33 11.97 4.54
C ALA A 229 -20.25 11.94 3.01
N TYR A 230 -21.27 11.38 2.36
CA TYR A 230 -21.40 11.36 0.91
C TYR A 230 -22.86 11.54 0.48
N ASN A 231 -23.04 11.98 -0.76
CA ASN A 231 -24.34 12.16 -1.42
C ASN A 231 -24.23 11.78 -2.91
N ARG A 232 -25.33 11.93 -3.66
CA ARG A 232 -25.43 11.59 -5.10
C ARG A 232 -24.42 12.32 -5.99
N ASP A 233 -23.94 13.49 -5.57
CA ASP A 233 -23.01 14.32 -6.33
C ASP A 233 -21.56 14.21 -5.83
N SER A 234 -21.30 13.47 -4.76
CA SER A 234 -19.95 13.32 -4.18
C SER A 234 -18.92 12.79 -5.18
N LEU A 235 -19.26 11.76 -5.96
CA LEU A 235 -18.34 11.28 -7.01
C LEU A 235 -18.17 12.32 -8.12
N LYS A 236 -19.23 13.04 -8.50
CA LYS A 236 -19.14 14.10 -9.52
C LYS A 236 -18.18 15.21 -9.08
N ALA A 237 -18.20 15.57 -7.80
CA ALA A 237 -17.26 16.54 -7.22
C ALA A 237 -15.81 16.05 -7.33
N VAL A 238 -15.54 14.77 -7.06
CA VAL A 238 -14.21 14.18 -7.27
C VAL A 238 -13.81 14.21 -8.75
N ILE A 239 -14.70 13.83 -9.67
CA ILE A 239 -14.40 13.83 -11.11
C ILE A 239 -14.14 15.25 -11.64
N ALA A 240 -14.88 16.26 -11.15
CA ALA A 240 -14.72 17.66 -11.54
C ALA A 240 -13.32 18.24 -11.20
N LEU A 241 -12.56 17.59 -10.30
CA LEU A 241 -11.18 17.99 -10.00
C LEU A 241 -10.25 17.93 -11.22
N VAL A 242 -10.64 17.23 -12.29
CA VAL A 242 -9.91 17.21 -13.55
C VAL A 242 -9.74 18.60 -14.17
N ASP A 243 -10.72 19.49 -13.96
CA ASP A 243 -10.75 20.85 -14.51
C ASP A 243 -10.02 21.86 -13.61
N ASP A 244 -9.60 21.45 -12.41
CA ASP A 244 -8.87 22.30 -11.48
C ASP A 244 -7.39 22.42 -11.87
N SER A 245 -6.93 23.64 -12.11
CA SER A 245 -5.56 23.92 -12.56
C SER A 245 -4.48 23.57 -11.54
N ASP A 246 -4.79 23.67 -10.24
CA ASP A 246 -3.88 23.33 -9.16
C ASP A 246 -3.74 21.81 -9.06
N MET A 247 -4.83 21.07 -9.19
CA MET A 247 -4.84 19.61 -9.23
C MET A 247 -4.06 19.08 -10.43
N GLN A 248 -4.25 19.63 -11.63
CA GLN A 248 -3.44 19.28 -12.80
C GLN A 248 -1.94 19.56 -12.58
N THR A 249 -1.61 20.64 -11.87
CA THR A 249 -0.22 20.98 -11.53
C THR A 249 0.37 20.00 -10.53
N ARG A 250 -0.38 19.65 -9.47
CA ARG A 250 0.02 18.62 -8.49
C ARG A 250 0.20 17.25 -9.16
N TRP A 251 -0.69 16.88 -10.08
CA TRP A 251 -0.58 15.63 -10.84
C TRP A 251 0.72 15.57 -11.65
N ARG A 252 1.02 16.61 -12.43
CA ARG A 252 2.27 16.70 -13.21
C ARG A 252 3.52 16.57 -12.35
N GLN A 253 3.51 17.15 -11.15
CA GLN A 253 4.61 17.00 -10.20
C GLN A 253 4.69 15.58 -9.63
N ALA A 254 3.55 15.00 -9.26
CA ALA A 254 3.48 13.65 -8.69
C ALA A 254 3.96 12.58 -9.68
N ILE A 255 3.50 12.61 -10.93
CA ILE A 255 3.87 11.63 -11.96
C ILE A 255 5.38 11.63 -12.26
N ARG A 256 6.00 12.81 -12.30
CA ARG A 256 7.46 12.92 -12.43
C ARG A 256 8.20 12.26 -11.26
N ARG A 257 7.72 12.47 -10.02
CA ARG A 257 8.31 11.83 -8.83
C ARG A 257 8.11 10.31 -8.82
N MET A 258 6.99 9.83 -9.36
CA MET A 258 6.71 8.40 -9.50
C MET A 258 7.44 7.75 -10.67
N GLN A 259 8.16 8.52 -11.50
CA GLN A 259 8.86 8.05 -12.70
C GLN A 259 7.94 7.40 -13.74
N LEU A 260 6.73 7.95 -13.89
CA LEU A 260 5.72 7.45 -14.85
C LEU A 260 5.36 8.50 -15.92
N PRO A 261 6.36 9.12 -16.59
CA PRO A 261 6.09 10.25 -17.48
C PRO A 261 5.15 9.85 -18.63
N GLY A 262 4.15 10.67 -18.90
CA GLY A 262 3.23 10.50 -20.04
C GLY A 262 1.76 10.33 -19.66
N LEU A 263 1.47 9.85 -18.46
CA LEU A 263 0.09 9.65 -18.01
C LEU A 263 -0.59 10.99 -17.69
N VAL A 264 -1.66 11.30 -18.43
CA VAL A 264 -2.39 12.58 -18.29
C VAL A 264 -3.49 12.46 -17.25
N PHE A 265 -3.74 13.52 -16.48
CA PHE A 265 -4.72 13.47 -15.39
C PHE A 265 -6.14 13.16 -15.90
N THR A 266 -6.51 13.71 -17.06
CA THR A 266 -7.81 13.48 -17.70
C THR A 266 -8.06 12.00 -18.01
N GLU A 267 -7.04 11.26 -18.46
CA GLU A 267 -7.11 9.82 -18.74
C GLU A 267 -7.36 9.01 -17.46
N VAL A 268 -6.64 9.37 -16.38
CA VAL A 268 -6.83 8.77 -15.05
C VAL A 268 -8.25 9.02 -14.55
N MET A 269 -8.71 10.26 -14.60
CA MET A 269 -10.05 10.62 -14.13
C MET A 269 -11.16 9.97 -14.96
N SER A 270 -10.96 9.80 -16.26
CA SER A 270 -11.91 9.09 -17.13
C SER A 270 -12.05 7.61 -16.74
N THR A 271 -10.93 6.95 -16.44
CA THR A 271 -10.93 5.56 -15.95
C THR A 271 -11.61 5.47 -14.59
N LEU A 272 -11.26 6.36 -13.65
CA LEU A 272 -11.87 6.40 -12.32
C LEU A 272 -13.38 6.60 -12.42
N GLN A 273 -13.85 7.45 -13.31
CA GLN A 273 -15.28 7.65 -13.55
C GLN A 273 -15.94 6.36 -14.07
N ALA A 274 -15.37 5.72 -15.10
CA ALA A 274 -15.91 4.48 -15.65
C ALA A 274 -15.95 3.34 -14.63
N PHE A 275 -14.90 3.25 -13.81
CA PHE A 275 -14.73 2.21 -12.79
C PHE A 275 -15.63 2.44 -11.57
N LEU A 276 -15.60 3.64 -10.97
CA LEU A 276 -16.28 3.92 -9.69
C LEU A 276 -17.74 4.31 -9.85
N ALA A 277 -18.18 4.90 -10.97
CA ALA A 277 -19.54 5.42 -11.07
C ALA A 277 -20.63 4.36 -10.92
N PRO A 278 -20.55 3.18 -11.57
CA PRO A 278 -21.57 2.14 -11.39
C PRO A 278 -21.62 1.60 -9.96
N VAL A 279 -20.46 1.51 -9.29
CA VAL A 279 -20.36 1.06 -7.90
C VAL A 279 -20.96 2.08 -6.95
N PHE A 280 -20.59 3.35 -7.10
CA PHE A 280 -21.06 4.42 -6.23
C PHE A 280 -22.55 4.71 -6.43
N ASP A 281 -23.06 4.62 -7.67
CA ASP A 281 -24.50 4.70 -7.92
C ASP A 281 -25.27 3.57 -7.21
N ALA A 282 -24.74 2.34 -7.23
CA ALA A 282 -25.33 1.23 -6.49
C ALA A 282 -25.32 1.46 -4.96
N VAL A 283 -24.22 2.00 -4.41
CA VAL A 283 -24.12 2.39 -3.00
C VAL A 283 -25.17 3.45 -2.63
N VAL A 284 -25.29 4.53 -3.40
CA VAL A 284 -26.18 5.66 -3.09
C VAL A 284 -27.67 5.33 -3.30
N ASN A 285 -27.98 4.42 -4.22
CA ASN A 285 -29.35 3.98 -4.48
C ASN A 285 -29.75 2.72 -3.71
N GLU A 286 -28.88 2.17 -2.86
CA GLU A 286 -29.11 0.92 -2.12
C GLU A 286 -29.51 -0.24 -3.05
N LYS A 287 -28.86 -0.34 -4.22
CA LYS A 287 -29.08 -1.39 -5.22
C LYS A 287 -27.93 -2.35 -5.26
N GLU A 288 -28.14 -3.55 -5.79
CA GLU A 288 -27.06 -4.52 -5.97
C GLU A 288 -26.34 -4.33 -7.31
N LEU A 289 -25.01 -4.15 -7.26
CA LEU A 289 -24.20 -4.14 -8.49
C LEU A 289 -23.87 -5.56 -8.93
N LEU A 290 -24.78 -6.18 -9.69
CA LEU A 290 -24.59 -7.51 -10.27
C LEU A 290 -23.81 -7.45 -11.60
N LYS A 291 -22.56 -6.98 -11.54
CA LYS A 291 -21.65 -6.87 -12.67
C LYS A 291 -20.22 -7.21 -12.25
N ALA A 292 -19.36 -7.53 -13.21
CA ALA A 292 -17.92 -7.68 -13.01
C ALA A 292 -17.16 -6.64 -13.84
N TRP A 293 -16.16 -5.99 -13.25
CA TRP A 293 -15.23 -5.15 -13.98
C TRP A 293 -14.22 -6.03 -14.69
N SER A 294 -14.06 -5.83 -15.99
CA SER A 294 -13.01 -6.47 -16.78
C SER A 294 -11.87 -5.47 -17.01
N ALA A 295 -10.69 -5.78 -16.47
CA ALA A 295 -9.46 -5.03 -16.70
C ALA A 295 -9.04 -5.09 -18.18
N GLU A 296 -9.30 -6.19 -18.87
CA GLU A 296 -9.00 -6.29 -20.30
C GLU A 296 -9.84 -5.30 -21.13
N ASN A 297 -11.15 -5.20 -20.84
CA ASN A 297 -12.08 -4.38 -21.61
C ASN A 297 -12.27 -2.96 -21.05
N GLN A 298 -11.72 -2.67 -19.86
CA GLN A 298 -11.90 -1.41 -19.13
C GLN A 298 -13.38 -1.03 -18.97
N MET A 299 -14.24 -2.01 -18.66
CA MET A 299 -15.68 -1.78 -18.48
C MET A 299 -16.34 -2.82 -17.57
N TRP A 300 -17.52 -2.44 -17.04
CA TRP A 300 -18.40 -3.34 -16.29
C TRP A 300 -19.24 -4.21 -17.23
N LEU A 301 -19.05 -5.52 -17.15
CA LEU A 301 -19.79 -6.54 -17.87
C LEU A 301 -20.91 -7.11 -16.98
N GLY A 302 -22.04 -7.46 -17.60
CA GLY A 302 -23.06 -8.26 -16.91
C GLY A 302 -22.55 -9.68 -16.64
N TYR A 303 -23.09 -10.30 -15.60
CA TYR A 303 -22.91 -11.74 -15.37
C TYR A 303 -23.63 -12.57 -16.43
#